data_AF-A0A1G0A9B9-F1
#
_entry.id   AF-A0A1G0A9B9-F1
#
_cell.length_a   1.000
_cell.length_b   1.000
_cell.length_c   1.000
_cell.angle_alpha   90.00
_cell.angle_beta   90.00
_cell.angle_gamma   90.00
#
_symmetry.space_group_name_H-M   'P 1'
#
loop_
_entity.id
_entity.type
_entity.pdbx_description
1 polymer ?
#
loop_
_entity_poly.entity_id
_entity_poly.type
_entity_poly.pdbx_seq_one_letter_code
_entity_poly.pdbx_strand_id
1 'polypeptide(L)'
;MADSSALYLVGVLAALAGFLALNRWIVGLTGRRRPVAGSVLGASFALFVAGGLILATAIVLDTEQYRIENTRRFVYEVTLRPTGDLPVVVRLPAPLDSRVRTPFPQANGTSTLSLLGTGSSAYVEAYLTGDASFRVLVQLVGTPLNRTLSAASPARPANSGNTTVAATLEVTDGGPAASSVEVELHLLYDELCVEASFSLETIAAEGRAAYPALWTVSAPTC
;
A
#
# COMPACT_ATOMS: atom_id res chain seq x y z
N MET A 1 13.01 4.66 -15.76
CA MET A 1 13.31 5.63 -14.70
C MET A 1 13.80 6.90 -15.35
N ALA A 2 13.11 8.01 -15.18
CA ALA A 2 13.58 9.31 -15.67
C ALA A 2 14.47 9.93 -14.58
N ASP A 3 15.71 10.24 -14.91
CA ASP A 3 16.69 10.81 -13.99
C ASP A 3 16.37 12.30 -13.77
N SER A 4 15.73 12.65 -12.64
CA SER A 4 15.32 14.03 -12.32
C SER A 4 16.52 14.96 -12.12
N SER A 5 17.71 14.41 -11.93
CA SER A 5 18.98 15.16 -11.80
C SER A 5 19.24 16.11 -12.97
N ALA A 6 18.87 15.72 -14.20
CA ALA A 6 18.99 16.57 -15.38
C ALA A 6 18.04 17.78 -15.32
N LEU A 7 16.82 17.61 -14.80
CA LEU A 7 15.85 18.69 -14.65
C LEU A 7 16.28 19.69 -13.56
N TYR A 8 16.84 19.22 -12.44
CA TYR A 8 17.44 20.09 -11.44
C TYR A 8 18.62 20.89 -12.01
N LEU A 9 19.54 20.23 -12.72
CA LEU A 9 20.69 20.89 -13.32
C LEU A 9 20.24 22.00 -14.28
N VAL A 10 19.31 21.70 -15.19
CA VAL A 10 18.77 22.67 -16.15
C VAL A 10 18.04 23.81 -15.43
N GLY A 11 17.21 23.48 -14.45
CA GLY A 11 16.45 24.47 -13.67
C GLY A 11 17.36 25.42 -12.87
N VAL A 12 18.38 24.89 -12.18
CA VAL A 12 19.36 25.69 -11.43
C VAL A 12 20.18 26.56 -12.38
N LEU A 13 20.67 26.02 -13.48
CA LEU A 13 21.47 26.79 -14.44
C LEU A 13 20.66 27.91 -15.10
N ALA A 14 19.41 27.65 -15.47
CA ALA A 14 18.51 28.68 -16.00
C ALA A 14 18.19 29.76 -14.95
N ALA A 15 17.82 29.37 -13.73
CA ALA A 15 17.53 30.32 -12.66
C ALA A 15 18.76 31.20 -12.32
N LEU A 16 19.96 30.60 -12.23
CA LEU A 16 21.20 31.34 -11.98
C LEU A 16 21.57 32.27 -13.13
N ALA A 17 21.44 31.83 -14.38
CA ALA A 17 21.72 32.67 -15.55
C ALA A 17 20.78 33.88 -15.63
N GLY A 18 19.48 33.66 -15.39
CA GLY A 18 18.48 34.74 -15.35
C GLY A 18 18.73 35.71 -14.19
N PHE A 19 19.04 35.18 -12.99
CA PHE A 19 19.36 35.99 -11.81
C PHE A 19 20.63 36.81 -11.99
N LEU A 20 21.71 36.23 -12.52
CA LEU A 20 22.97 36.94 -12.77
C LEU A 20 22.82 38.05 -13.82
N ALA A 21 22.01 37.82 -14.85
CA ALA A 21 21.70 38.83 -15.87
C ALA A 21 20.89 40.00 -15.28
N LEU A 22 19.89 39.70 -14.46
CA LEU A 22 19.09 40.71 -13.74
C LEU A 22 19.92 41.49 -12.70
N ASN A 23 20.75 40.79 -11.92
CA ASN A 23 21.56 41.41 -10.87
C ASN A 23 22.67 42.31 -11.45
N ARG A 24 23.35 41.87 -12.52
CA ARG A 24 24.31 42.73 -13.24
C ARG A 24 23.66 44.00 -13.78
N TRP A 25 22.39 43.92 -14.18
CA TRP A 25 21.63 45.08 -14.61
C TRP A 25 21.25 46.02 -13.46
N ILE A 26 20.76 45.49 -12.34
CA ILE A 26 20.44 46.30 -11.14
C ILE A 26 21.69 47.03 -10.63
N VAL A 27 22.83 46.33 -10.54
CA VAL A 27 24.11 46.93 -10.15
C VAL A 27 24.57 47.97 -11.18
N GLY A 28 24.35 47.72 -12.47
CA GLY A 28 24.64 48.66 -13.56
C GLY A 28 23.79 49.94 -13.53
N LEU A 29 22.54 49.87 -13.07
CA LEU A 29 21.67 51.03 -12.83
C LEU A 29 22.19 51.91 -11.68
N THR A 30 22.70 51.29 -10.60
CA THR A 30 23.25 52.02 -9.45
C THR A 30 24.64 52.63 -9.71
N GLY A 31 25.35 52.18 -10.76
CA GLY A 31 26.69 52.62 -11.10
C GLY A 31 26.85 52.94 -12.60
N ARG A 32 26.37 54.11 -13.04
CA ARG A 32 26.67 54.79 -14.33
C ARG A 32 27.15 53.86 -15.48
N ARG A 33 26.29 53.01 -16.06
CA ARG A 33 26.53 52.42 -17.40
C ARG A 33 25.26 52.32 -18.25
N ARG A 34 25.47 52.29 -19.58
CA ARG A 34 24.50 52.47 -20.69
C ARG A 34 23.17 51.70 -20.54
N PRO A 35 22.05 52.26 -21.05
CA PRO A 35 20.74 51.61 -21.00
C PRO A 35 20.77 50.27 -21.76
N VAL A 36 20.37 49.20 -21.08
CA VAL A 36 20.16 47.88 -21.70
C VAL A 36 18.77 47.86 -22.34
N ALA A 37 18.64 47.29 -23.53
CA ALA A 37 17.36 47.21 -24.25
C ALA A 37 16.32 46.42 -23.43
N GLY A 38 15.08 46.91 -23.38
CA GLY A 38 13.98 46.27 -22.63
C GLY A 38 13.70 44.81 -23.03
N SER A 39 14.07 44.43 -24.26
CA SER A 39 14.03 43.04 -24.73
C SER A 39 14.97 42.10 -23.98
N VAL A 40 16.15 42.59 -23.56
CA VAL A 40 17.13 41.80 -22.79
C VAL A 40 16.65 41.61 -21.35
N LEU A 41 16.01 42.63 -20.77
CA LEU A 41 15.33 42.53 -19.46
C LEU A 41 14.19 41.53 -19.50
N GLY A 42 13.31 41.63 -20.49
CA GLY A 42 12.20 40.71 -20.69
C GLY A 42 12.69 39.27 -20.85
N ALA A 43 13.74 39.06 -21.66
CA ALA A 43 14.35 37.74 -21.84
C ALA A 43 14.97 37.19 -20.55
N SER A 44 15.66 38.03 -19.77
CA SER A 44 16.30 37.61 -18.51
C SER A 44 15.27 37.25 -17.43
N PHE A 45 14.19 38.03 -17.34
CA PHE A 45 13.07 37.74 -16.45
C PHE A 45 12.34 36.45 -16.86
N ALA A 46 12.05 36.29 -18.15
CA ALA A 46 11.43 35.07 -18.68
C ALA A 46 12.29 33.83 -18.39
N LEU A 47 13.62 33.94 -18.53
CA LEU A 47 14.55 32.85 -18.28
C LEU A 47 14.65 32.50 -16.78
N PHE A 48 14.60 33.49 -15.88
CA PHE A 48 14.52 33.27 -14.45
C PHE A 48 13.22 32.55 -14.04
N VAL A 49 12.07 33.02 -14.55
CA VAL A 49 10.76 32.39 -14.29
C VAL A 49 10.71 30.98 -14.86
N ALA A 50 11.21 30.77 -16.08
CA ALA A 50 11.30 29.45 -16.69
C ALA A 50 12.17 28.48 -15.85
N GLY A 51 13.33 28.94 -15.37
CA GLY A 51 14.17 28.16 -14.46
C GLY A 51 13.46 27.76 -13.17
N GLY A 52 12.72 28.69 -12.56
CA GLY A 52 11.89 28.43 -11.37
C GLY A 52 10.78 27.40 -11.62
N LEU A 53 10.10 27.47 -12.77
CA LEU A 53 9.06 26.51 -13.16
C LEU A 53 9.62 25.11 -13.40
N ILE A 54 10.81 25.01 -14.02
CA ILE A 54 11.51 23.73 -14.22
C ILE A 54 11.88 23.10 -12.87
N LEU A 55 12.39 23.90 -11.93
CA LEU A 55 12.69 23.44 -10.57
C LEU A 55 11.44 22.98 -9.81
N ALA A 56 10.35 23.76 -9.87
CA ALA A 56 9.08 23.37 -9.26
C ALA A 56 8.56 22.04 -9.82
N THR A 57 8.67 21.85 -11.13
CA THR A 57 8.30 20.59 -11.79
C THR A 57 9.18 19.43 -11.32
N ALA A 58 10.50 19.63 -11.21
CA ALA A 58 11.43 18.61 -10.71
C ALA A 58 11.10 18.20 -9.26
N ILE A 59 10.79 19.16 -8.40
CA ILE A 59 10.38 18.91 -7.01
C ILE A 59 9.07 18.12 -6.96
N VAL A 60 8.08 18.47 -7.78
CA VAL A 60 6.81 17.74 -7.85
C VAL A 60 7.03 16.30 -8.32
N LEU A 61 7.86 16.11 -9.35
CA LEU A 61 8.21 14.77 -9.85
C LEU A 61 8.91 13.93 -8.78
N ASP A 62 9.90 14.49 -8.09
CA ASP A 62 10.58 13.80 -6.99
C ASP A 62 9.65 13.49 -5.82
N THR A 63 8.73 14.41 -5.50
CA THR A 63 7.79 14.21 -4.39
C THR A 63 6.79 13.09 -4.71
N GLU A 64 6.27 13.07 -5.93
CA GLU A 64 5.38 11.99 -6.39
C GLU A 64 6.13 10.67 -6.51
N GLN A 65 7.37 10.69 -7.01
CA GLN A 65 8.21 9.51 -7.07
C GLN A 65 8.50 8.96 -5.66
N TYR A 66 8.93 9.80 -4.73
CA TYR A 66 9.14 9.43 -3.34
C TYR A 66 7.85 8.88 -2.71
N ARG A 67 6.71 9.49 -3.01
CA ARG A 67 5.41 9.02 -2.53
C ARG A 67 5.07 7.64 -3.07
N ILE A 68 5.25 7.40 -4.37
CA ILE A 68 4.99 6.11 -5.00
C ILE A 68 5.95 5.05 -4.44
N GLU A 69 7.25 5.34 -4.40
CA GLU A 69 8.29 4.44 -3.87
C GLU A 69 8.10 4.10 -2.40
N ASN A 70 7.45 4.99 -1.65
CA ASN A 70 7.22 4.83 -0.23
C ASN A 70 5.78 4.42 0.11
N THR A 71 4.90 4.26 -0.90
CA THR A 71 3.56 3.72 -0.68
C THR A 71 3.63 2.21 -0.53
N ARG A 72 2.91 1.70 0.46
CA ARG A 72 2.77 0.28 0.82
C ARG A 72 1.29 -0.04 0.77
N ARG A 73 0.94 -1.17 0.16
CA ARG A 73 -0.44 -1.58 0.01
C ARG A 73 -0.64 -2.93 0.70
N PHE A 74 -1.74 -3.01 1.44
CA PHE A 74 -2.26 -4.24 2.01
C PHE A 74 -3.66 -4.50 1.43
N VAL A 75 -3.91 -5.73 0.99
CA VAL A 75 -5.23 -6.19 0.58
C VAL A 75 -5.56 -7.45 1.36
N TYR A 76 -6.74 -7.48 1.97
CA TYR A 76 -7.33 -8.67 2.59
C TYR A 76 -8.64 -8.94 1.87
N GLU A 77 -8.67 -9.99 1.07
CA GLU A 77 -9.81 -10.37 0.25
C GLU A 77 -10.26 -11.76 0.68
N VAL A 78 -11.53 -11.88 1.05
CA VAL A 78 -12.08 -13.15 1.53
C VAL A 78 -13.46 -13.39 0.97
N THR A 79 -13.67 -14.60 0.45
CA THR A 79 -14.96 -15.12 0.01
C THR A 79 -15.30 -16.33 0.87
N LEU A 80 -16.52 -16.33 1.40
CA LEU A 80 -17.02 -17.33 2.34
C LEU A 80 -18.37 -17.83 1.84
N ARG A 81 -18.51 -19.15 1.70
CA ARG A 81 -19.76 -19.81 1.29
C ARG A 81 -20.14 -20.89 2.29
N PRO A 82 -21.07 -20.61 3.23
CA PRO A 82 -21.55 -21.61 4.17
C PRO A 82 -22.43 -22.64 3.45
N THR A 83 -22.38 -23.91 3.88
CA THR A 83 -23.16 -25.01 3.28
C THR A 83 -24.58 -25.17 3.88
N GLY A 84 -24.95 -24.39 4.89
CA GLY A 84 -26.25 -24.48 5.57
C GLY A 84 -26.95 -23.14 5.75
N ASP A 85 -28.22 -23.19 6.15
CA ASP A 85 -29.09 -22.01 6.30
C ASP A 85 -28.94 -21.28 7.65
N LEU A 86 -28.16 -21.85 8.57
CA LEU A 86 -27.92 -21.26 9.88
C LEU A 86 -26.76 -20.28 9.84
N PRO A 87 -26.78 -19.23 10.67
CA PRO A 87 -25.65 -18.34 10.79
C PRO A 87 -24.39 -19.06 11.27
N VAL A 88 -23.25 -18.72 10.67
CA VAL A 88 -21.94 -19.29 10.97
C VAL A 88 -20.97 -18.17 11.32
N VAL A 89 -20.17 -18.38 12.35
CA VAL A 89 -19.03 -17.53 12.71
C VAL A 89 -17.75 -18.22 12.28
N VAL A 90 -16.93 -17.52 11.51
CA VAL A 90 -15.62 -18.01 11.04
C VAL A 90 -14.53 -17.09 11.58
N ARG A 91 -13.54 -17.67 12.25
CA ARG A 91 -12.32 -16.96 12.66
C ARG A 91 -11.18 -17.34 11.74
N LEU A 92 -10.61 -16.31 11.13
CA LEU A 92 -9.57 -16.38 10.12
C LEU A 92 -8.25 -15.81 10.65
N PRO A 93 -7.11 -16.16 10.03
CA PRO A 93 -5.83 -15.50 10.26
C PRO A 93 -5.96 -13.97 10.13
N ALA A 94 -5.35 -13.24 11.07
CA ALA A 94 -5.36 -11.79 11.08
C ALA A 94 -3.96 -11.20 10.83
N PRO A 95 -3.85 -10.07 10.13
CA PRO A 95 -2.61 -9.31 10.09
C PRO A 95 -2.25 -8.78 11.48
N LEU A 96 -0.96 -8.87 11.83
CA LEU A 96 -0.46 -8.36 13.11
C LEU A 96 -0.08 -6.88 13.09
N ASP A 97 0.02 -6.27 11.90
CA ASP A 97 0.31 -4.84 11.77
C ASP A 97 -0.86 -4.01 12.35
N SER A 98 -0.58 -3.12 13.31
CA SER A 98 -1.62 -2.30 13.93
C SER A 98 -2.21 -1.28 12.97
N ARG A 99 -1.47 -0.87 11.93
CA ARG A 99 -1.90 0.15 10.97
C ARG A 99 -3.01 -0.32 10.05
N VAL A 100 -3.20 -1.63 9.91
CA VAL A 100 -4.25 -2.19 9.04
C VAL A 100 -5.55 -2.52 9.77
N ARG A 101 -5.66 -2.23 11.08
CA ARG A 101 -6.80 -2.64 11.92
C ARG A 101 -8.08 -1.86 11.67
N THR A 102 -7.99 -0.54 11.59
CA THR A 102 -9.15 0.36 11.49
C THR A 102 -10.07 0.06 10.29
N PRO A 103 -9.57 -0.37 9.12
CA PRO A 103 -10.43 -0.64 7.96
C PRO A 103 -11.18 -1.98 7.97
N PHE A 104 -10.97 -2.86 8.96
CA PHE A 104 -11.57 -4.20 8.98
C PHE A 104 -13.07 -4.29 9.25
N PRO A 105 -13.71 -3.40 10.06
CA PRO A 105 -15.16 -3.42 10.20
C PRO A 105 -15.82 -3.19 8.83
N GLN A 106 -16.34 -4.27 8.24
CA GLN A 106 -17.03 -4.29 6.95
C GLN A 106 -18.35 -5.04 7.08
N ALA A 107 -19.32 -4.69 6.25
CA ALA A 107 -20.61 -5.37 6.19
C ALA A 107 -20.99 -5.62 4.72
N ASN A 108 -21.56 -6.79 4.45
CA ASN A 108 -22.11 -7.16 3.15
C ASN A 108 -23.49 -7.79 3.40
N GLY A 109 -24.53 -6.98 3.26
CA GLY A 109 -25.88 -7.34 3.72
C GLY A 109 -25.90 -7.52 5.25
N THR A 110 -26.32 -8.71 5.69
CA THR A 110 -26.37 -9.12 7.10
C THR A 110 -25.09 -9.82 7.58
N SER A 111 -24.18 -10.15 6.67
CA SER A 111 -22.88 -10.71 6.99
C SER A 111 -21.90 -9.58 7.34
N THR A 112 -21.03 -9.81 8.34
CA THR A 112 -20.07 -8.80 8.81
C THR A 112 -18.66 -9.38 8.94
N LEU A 113 -17.66 -8.52 8.81
CA LEU A 113 -16.25 -8.83 9.02
C LEU A 113 -15.70 -7.84 10.05
N SER A 114 -14.93 -8.33 11.02
CA SER A 114 -14.27 -7.49 12.01
C SER A 114 -12.92 -8.08 12.41
N LEU A 115 -11.97 -7.23 12.79
CA LEU A 115 -10.69 -7.66 13.36
C LEU A 115 -10.73 -7.46 14.86
N LEU A 116 -10.58 -8.55 15.60
CA LEU A 116 -10.64 -8.62 17.05
C LEU A 116 -9.30 -9.08 17.64
N GLY A 117 -9.10 -8.82 18.94
CA GLY A 117 -7.88 -9.20 19.66
C GLY A 117 -6.62 -8.40 19.25
N THR A 118 -5.48 -8.68 19.90
CA THR A 118 -4.20 -7.99 19.65
C THR A 118 -3.00 -8.94 19.63
N GLY A 119 -1.97 -8.61 18.85
CA GLY A 119 -0.77 -9.45 18.75
C GLY A 119 -1.10 -10.89 18.32
N SER A 120 -0.45 -11.88 18.94
CA SER A 120 -0.67 -13.29 18.62
C SER A 120 -2.09 -13.81 18.86
N SER A 121 -2.90 -13.08 19.63
CA SER A 121 -4.32 -13.38 19.87
C SER A 121 -5.28 -12.71 18.89
N ALA A 122 -4.78 -11.95 17.92
CA ALA A 122 -5.64 -11.30 16.92
C ALA A 122 -6.29 -12.34 16.01
N TYR A 123 -7.53 -12.10 15.58
CA TYR A 123 -8.22 -12.91 14.59
C TYR A 123 -9.21 -12.02 13.82
N VAL A 124 -9.51 -12.42 12.60
CA VAL A 124 -10.57 -11.79 11.81
C VAL A 124 -11.82 -12.64 12.00
N GLU A 125 -12.86 -12.08 12.59
CA GLU A 125 -14.14 -12.74 12.80
C GLU A 125 -15.09 -12.31 11.70
N ALA A 126 -15.59 -13.30 10.94
CA ALA A 126 -16.65 -13.14 9.98
C ALA A 126 -17.93 -13.77 10.53
N TYR A 127 -18.98 -12.97 10.68
CA TYR A 127 -20.33 -13.47 10.95
C TYR A 127 -21.07 -13.58 9.62
N LEU A 128 -21.50 -14.78 9.27
CA LEU A 128 -22.13 -15.12 8.00
C LEU A 128 -23.58 -15.53 8.22
N THR A 129 -24.47 -14.96 7.42
CA THR A 129 -25.86 -15.44 7.30
C THR A 129 -26.16 -16.03 5.92
N GLY A 130 -25.13 -16.19 5.10
CA GLY A 130 -25.16 -16.62 3.71
C GLY A 130 -23.83 -16.30 3.02
N ASP A 131 -23.76 -16.53 1.71
CA ASP A 131 -22.57 -16.23 0.91
C ASP A 131 -22.15 -14.77 1.05
N ALA A 132 -20.87 -14.54 1.32
CA ALA A 132 -20.33 -13.19 1.49
C ALA A 132 -18.93 -13.08 0.91
N SER A 133 -18.64 -11.90 0.36
CA SER A 133 -17.30 -11.50 -0.04
C SER A 133 -16.96 -10.15 0.59
N PHE A 134 -15.75 -10.04 1.12
CA PHE A 134 -15.22 -8.84 1.75
C PHE A 134 -13.84 -8.51 1.19
N ARG A 135 -13.59 -7.22 1.02
CA ARG A 135 -12.30 -6.72 0.55
C ARG A 135 -11.88 -5.50 1.35
N VAL A 136 -10.83 -5.64 2.14
CA VAL A 136 -10.22 -4.57 2.92
C VAL A 136 -8.95 -4.13 2.21
N LEU A 137 -8.88 -2.85 1.82
CA LEU A 137 -7.71 -2.26 1.19
C LEU A 137 -7.15 -1.14 2.06
N VAL A 138 -5.85 -1.20 2.33
CA VAL A 138 -5.13 -0.20 3.10
C VAL A 138 -3.92 0.27 2.32
N GLN A 139 -3.75 1.59 2.22
CA GLN A 139 -2.58 2.22 1.60
C GLN A 139 -1.92 3.13 2.63
N LEU A 140 -0.61 2.92 2.82
CA LEU A 140 0.18 3.60 3.84
C LEU A 140 1.46 4.12 3.19
N VAL A 141 1.97 5.26 3.65
CA VAL A 141 3.27 5.78 3.21
C VAL A 141 4.29 5.56 4.33
N GLY A 142 5.47 5.01 4.00
CA GLY A 142 6.58 4.87 4.94
C GLY A 142 7.09 3.44 5.12
N THR A 143 7.22 3.04 6.38
CA THR A 143 7.92 1.82 6.77
C THR A 143 7.23 0.54 6.24
N PRO A 144 8.00 -0.52 5.93
CA PRO A 144 7.49 -1.82 5.50
C PRO A 144 6.37 -2.34 6.41
N LEU A 145 5.45 -3.12 5.85
CA LEU A 145 4.35 -3.70 6.60
C LEU A 145 4.84 -4.90 7.39
N ASN A 146 4.30 -5.08 8.58
CA ASN A 146 4.48 -6.32 9.30
C ASN A 146 3.61 -7.41 8.63
N ARG A 147 4.25 -8.24 7.80
CA ARG A 147 3.60 -9.32 7.02
C ARG A 147 3.30 -10.57 7.84
N THR A 148 3.35 -10.47 9.17
CA THR A 148 3.02 -11.61 10.03
C THR A 148 1.53 -11.77 10.20
N LEU A 149 1.09 -13.03 10.21
CA LEU A 149 -0.28 -13.44 10.45
C LEU A 149 -0.40 -14.16 11.78
N SER A 150 -1.44 -13.85 12.55
CA SER A 150 -1.87 -14.72 13.63
C SER A 150 -2.37 -16.05 13.06
N ALA A 151 -2.31 -17.10 13.87
CA ALA A 151 -2.87 -18.42 13.55
C ALA A 151 -2.30 -19.11 12.29
N ALA A 152 -1.23 -18.58 11.67
CA ALA A 152 -0.48 -19.21 10.58
C ALA A 152 0.89 -19.71 11.06
N SER A 153 1.37 -20.83 10.50
CA SER A 153 2.64 -21.48 10.84
C SER A 153 3.38 -21.96 9.58
N PRO A 154 4.51 -21.32 9.22
CA PRO A 154 5.09 -20.13 9.84
C PRO A 154 4.20 -18.89 9.73
N ALA A 155 4.24 -18.06 10.80
CA ALA A 155 3.49 -16.81 10.88
C ALA A 155 4.00 -15.74 9.91
N ARG A 156 5.18 -15.92 9.30
CA ARG A 156 5.82 -14.96 8.39
C ARG A 156 6.04 -15.63 7.02
N PRO A 157 5.92 -14.88 5.90
CA PRO A 157 6.37 -15.35 4.60
C PRO A 157 7.85 -15.77 4.61
N ALA A 158 8.20 -16.70 3.72
CA ALA A 158 9.59 -16.99 3.38
C ALA A 158 10.28 -15.77 2.75
N ASN A 159 11.61 -15.74 2.74
CA ASN A 159 12.36 -14.62 2.15
C ASN A 159 12.17 -14.51 0.63
N SER A 160 11.90 -15.62 -0.04
CA SER A 160 11.67 -15.70 -1.49
C SER A 160 11.03 -17.03 -1.87
N GLY A 161 10.26 -17.05 -2.96
CA GLY A 161 9.66 -18.25 -3.51
C GLY A 161 8.38 -18.66 -2.80
N ASN A 162 8.01 -19.93 -2.96
CA ASN A 162 6.74 -20.47 -2.51
C ASN A 162 6.97 -21.37 -1.29
N THR A 163 6.07 -21.30 -0.30
CA THR A 163 6.15 -22.14 0.90
C THR A 163 4.74 -22.51 1.38
N THR A 164 4.48 -23.80 1.52
CA THR A 164 3.24 -24.30 2.12
C THR A 164 3.32 -24.22 3.64
N VAL A 165 2.28 -23.70 4.26
CA VAL A 165 2.17 -23.43 5.69
C VAL A 165 0.83 -23.94 6.22
N ALA A 166 0.72 -24.09 7.53
CA ALA A 166 -0.56 -24.43 8.17
C ALA A 166 -1.23 -23.16 8.70
N ALA A 167 -2.50 -22.94 8.38
CA ALA A 167 -3.30 -21.83 8.89
C ALA A 167 -4.50 -22.37 9.67
N THR A 168 -4.71 -21.84 10.86
CA THR A 168 -5.77 -22.30 11.76
C THR A 168 -7.03 -21.51 11.51
N LEU A 169 -8.13 -22.22 11.28
CA LEU A 169 -9.48 -21.68 11.18
C LEU A 169 -10.30 -22.23 12.35
N GLU A 170 -11.26 -21.43 12.81
CA GLU A 170 -12.28 -21.88 13.75
C GLU A 170 -13.65 -21.54 13.17
N VAL A 171 -14.48 -22.56 13.00
CA VAL A 171 -15.86 -22.44 12.52
C VAL A 171 -16.78 -22.81 13.67
N THR A 172 -17.72 -21.93 13.99
CA THR A 172 -18.73 -22.16 15.02
C THR A 172 -20.09 -21.77 14.45
N ASP A 173 -21.09 -22.63 14.60
CA ASP A 173 -22.45 -22.35 14.18
C ASP A 173 -23.42 -22.22 15.37
N GLY A 174 -24.67 -21.88 15.06
CA GLY A 174 -25.76 -21.82 16.04
C GLY A 174 -26.65 -23.07 16.10
N GLY A 175 -26.25 -24.20 15.52
CA GLY A 175 -27.12 -25.35 15.24
C GLY A 175 -26.59 -26.72 15.70
N PRO A 176 -27.42 -27.77 15.58
CA PRO A 176 -27.02 -29.13 15.95
C PRO A 176 -26.44 -29.96 14.78
N ALA A 177 -26.29 -29.40 13.58
CA ALA A 177 -25.84 -30.12 12.39
C ALA A 177 -24.43 -29.66 12.00
N ALA A 178 -23.55 -30.61 11.65
CA ALA A 178 -22.18 -30.30 11.24
C ALA A 178 -22.17 -29.33 10.04
N SER A 179 -21.75 -28.09 10.30
CA SER A 179 -21.60 -27.06 9.28
C SER A 179 -20.21 -27.08 8.65
N SER A 180 -20.15 -26.68 7.38
CA SER A 180 -18.88 -26.40 6.71
C SER A 180 -18.94 -25.10 5.94
N VAL A 181 -17.79 -24.45 5.76
CA VAL A 181 -17.67 -23.20 5.03
C VAL A 181 -16.56 -23.36 4.00
N GLU A 182 -16.87 -23.11 2.73
CA GLU A 182 -15.84 -22.90 1.71
C GLU A 182 -15.21 -21.52 1.97
N VAL A 183 -13.90 -21.51 2.17
CA VAL A 183 -13.10 -20.33 2.48
C VAL A 183 -12.09 -20.13 1.37
N GLU A 184 -12.19 -18.99 0.71
CA GLU A 184 -11.18 -18.48 -0.21
C GLU A 184 -10.63 -17.17 0.36
N LEU A 185 -9.39 -17.19 0.84
CA LEU A 185 -8.74 -16.07 1.52
C LEU A 185 -7.44 -15.72 0.77
N HIS A 186 -7.34 -14.48 0.32
CA HIS A 186 -6.16 -13.92 -0.34
C HIS A 186 -5.70 -12.66 0.38
N LEU A 187 -4.47 -12.67 0.87
CA LEU A 187 -3.81 -11.50 1.42
C LEU A 187 -2.67 -11.10 0.51
N LEU A 188 -2.56 -9.82 0.23
CA LEU A 188 -1.50 -9.23 -0.57
C LEU A 188 -0.80 -8.13 0.23
N TYR A 189 0.51 -8.25 0.36
CA TYR A 189 1.41 -7.21 0.86
C TYR A 189 2.27 -6.76 -0.32
N ASP A 190 2.03 -5.53 -0.77
CA ASP A 190 2.73 -4.91 -1.88
C ASP A 190 3.61 -3.78 -1.32
N GLU A 191 4.91 -4.00 -1.42
CA GLU A 191 5.97 -3.10 -0.99
C GLU A 191 6.89 -2.83 -2.18
N LEU A 192 7.72 -1.77 -2.10
CA LEU A 192 8.68 -1.46 -3.15
C LEU A 192 9.51 -2.69 -3.51
N CYS A 193 9.30 -3.20 -4.73
CA CYS A 193 10.05 -4.30 -5.31
C CYS A 193 9.89 -5.65 -4.61
N VAL A 194 8.87 -5.79 -3.76
CA VAL A 194 8.56 -7.04 -3.07
C VAL A 194 7.06 -7.20 -2.96
N GLU A 195 6.55 -8.27 -3.56
CA GLU A 195 5.18 -8.72 -3.39
C GLU A 195 5.18 -9.99 -2.53
N ALA A 196 4.39 -9.99 -1.46
CA ALA A 196 4.16 -11.19 -0.65
C ALA A 196 2.66 -11.48 -0.58
N SER A 197 2.27 -12.68 -0.98
CA SER A 197 0.88 -13.13 -0.94
C SER A 197 0.71 -14.34 -0.02
N PHE A 198 -0.41 -14.38 0.69
CA PHE A 198 -0.88 -15.55 1.43
C PHE A 198 -2.22 -15.97 0.84
N SER A 199 -2.34 -17.22 0.40
CA SER A 199 -3.58 -17.78 -0.10
C SER A 199 -4.00 -19.03 0.68
N LEU A 200 -5.28 -19.12 0.98
CA LEU A 200 -5.91 -20.28 1.58
C LEU A 200 -7.22 -20.54 0.85
N GLU A 201 -7.37 -21.74 0.32
CA GLU A 201 -8.59 -22.21 -0.34
C GLU A 201 -8.93 -23.58 0.24
N THR A 202 -10.03 -23.67 0.99
CA THR A 202 -10.36 -24.90 1.72
C THR A 202 -11.84 -24.99 2.08
N ILE A 203 -12.28 -26.19 2.45
CA ILE A 203 -13.59 -26.41 3.09
C ILE A 203 -13.32 -26.63 4.57
N ALA A 204 -13.63 -25.62 5.38
CA ALA A 204 -13.47 -25.67 6.82
C ALA A 204 -14.70 -26.32 7.47
N ALA A 205 -14.48 -27.30 8.34
CA ALA A 205 -15.54 -27.94 9.11
C ALA A 205 -15.69 -27.25 10.47
N GLU A 206 -16.85 -27.43 11.10
CA GLU A 206 -17.10 -27.00 12.48
C GLU A 206 -15.95 -27.42 13.43
N GLY A 207 -15.59 -26.50 14.32
CA GLY A 207 -14.48 -26.63 15.24
C GLY A 207 -13.23 -25.89 14.78
N ARG A 208 -12.15 -26.09 15.54
CA ARG A 208 -10.85 -25.45 15.29
C ARG A 208 -9.88 -26.45 14.68
N ALA A 209 -9.40 -26.18 13.47
CA ALA A 209 -8.48 -27.05 12.74
C ALA A 209 -7.47 -26.24 11.92
N ALA A 210 -6.36 -26.90 11.55
CA ALA A 210 -5.32 -26.33 10.71
C ALA A 210 -5.45 -26.83 9.27
N TYR A 211 -5.37 -25.91 8.32
CA TYR A 211 -5.54 -26.13 6.90
C TYR A 211 -4.29 -25.71 6.13
N PRO A 212 -3.97 -26.37 5.01
CA PRO A 212 -2.86 -25.96 4.17
C PRO A 212 -3.14 -24.58 3.56
N ALA A 213 -2.14 -23.73 3.58
CA ALA A 213 -2.12 -22.41 2.95
C ALA A 213 -0.78 -22.21 2.24
N LEU A 214 -0.74 -21.29 1.28
CA LEU A 214 0.43 -20.99 0.50
C LEU A 214 0.91 -19.56 0.76
N TRP A 215 2.18 -19.42 1.10
CA TRP A 215 2.89 -18.16 1.00
C TRP A 215 3.68 -18.11 -0.31
N THR A 216 3.63 -16.97 -0.99
CA THR A 216 4.46 -16.67 -2.15
C THR A 216 5.12 -15.32 -1.93
N VAL A 217 6.43 -15.24 -2.15
CA VAL A 217 7.17 -13.97 -2.16
C VAL A 217 7.93 -13.84 -3.47
N SER A 218 7.60 -12.81 -4.23
CA SER A 218 8.32 -12.42 -5.43
C SER A 218 8.98 -11.07 -5.21
N ALA A 219 10.23 -10.96 -5.65
CA ALA A 219 10.85 -9.66 -5.88
C ALA A 219 10.73 -9.40 -7.38
N PRO A 220 9.71 -8.65 -7.87
CA PRO A 220 9.74 -8.21 -9.26
C PRO A 220 11.08 -7.52 -9.50
N THR A 221 11.69 -7.77 -10.65
CA THR A 221 12.96 -7.15 -11.04
C THR A 221 12.81 -5.63 -11.02
N CYS A 222 13.23 -5.07 -9.90
CA CYS A 222 13.72 -3.72 -9.76
C CYS A 222 15.26 -3.80 -9.66
#